data_AF-A0A0T5YWJ1-F1
#
_entry.id   AF-A0A0T5YWJ1-F1
#
_cell.length_a   1.000
_cell.length_b   1.000
_cell.length_c   1.000
_cell.angle_alpha   90.00
_cell.angle_beta   90.00
_cell.angle_gamma   90.00
#
_symmetry.space_group_name_H-M   'P 1'
#
loop_
_entity.id
_entity.type
_entity.pdbx_description
1 polymer ?
#
loop_
_entity_poly.entity_id
_entity_poly.type
_entity_poly.pdbx_seq_one_letter_code
_entity_poly.pdbx_strand_id
1 'polypeptide(L)' 'MSIRPPPGPGYDKTLILFLLACTLFSGPLLSWWTSSDSPWYIPYLIWLLVILFGALLQRRTPDDP' A
#
# COMPACT_ATOMS: atom_id res chain seq x y z
N MET A 1 25.52 2.64 30.12
CA MET A 1 24.65 3.58 29.37
C MET A 1 24.36 2.93 28.01
N SER A 2 23.24 2.22 27.86
CA SER A 2 22.92 1.49 26.62
C SER A 2 22.10 2.39 25.70
N ILE A 3 22.71 2.97 24.67
CA ILE A 3 22.01 3.74 23.63
C ILE A 3 21.33 2.72 22.70
N ARG A 4 20.02 2.51 22.86
CA ARG A 4 19.25 1.83 21.80
C ARG A 4 19.18 2.80 20.60
N PRO A 5 19.53 2.37 19.38
CA PRO A 5 19.31 3.19 18.21
C PRO A 5 17.79 3.41 18.05
N PRO A 6 17.35 4.61 17.60
CA PRO A 6 15.94 4.87 17.38
C PRO A 6 15.38 3.86 16.35
N PRO A 7 14.14 3.35 16.55
CA PRO A 7 13.52 2.46 15.58
C PRO A 7 13.53 3.13 14.21
N GLY A 8 14.13 2.44 13.23
CA GLY A 8 14.33 2.97 11.89
C GLY A 8 13.02 3.27 11.16
N PRO A 9 13.05 4.14 10.12
CA PRO A 9 11.90 4.74 9.45
C PRO A 9 11.04 3.75 8.63
N GLY A 10 10.43 2.76 9.29
CA GLY A 10 9.51 1.81 8.67
C GLY A 10 8.18 2.46 8.25
N TYR A 11 7.76 3.52 8.96
CA TYR A 11 6.47 4.19 8.77
C TYR A 11 6.39 4.95 7.44
N ASP A 12 7.50 5.50 6.97
CA ASP A 12 7.57 6.31 5.75
C ASP A 12 7.19 5.50 4.52
N LYS A 13 7.58 4.22 4.47
CA LYS A 13 7.27 3.32 3.34
C LYS A 13 5.78 2.99 3.27
N THR A 14 5.15 2.76 4.42
CA THR A 14 3.70 2.51 4.52
C THR A 14 2.92 3.76 4.14
N LEU A 15 3.35 4.93 4.61
CA LEU A 15 2.75 6.21 4.26
C LEU A 15 2.87 6.51 2.76
N ILE A 16 4.03 6.25 2.14
CA ILE A 16 4.23 6.41 0.69
C ILE A 16 3.32 5.45 -0.09
N LEU A 17 3.21 4.18 0.32
CA LEU A 17 2.30 3.21 -0.30
C LEU A 17 0.84 3.64 -0.17
N PHE A 18 0.45 4.15 1.00
CA PHE A 18 -0.89 4.66 1.26
C PHE A 18 -1.21 5.89 0.41
N LEU A 19 -0.30 6.86 0.37
CA LEU A 19 -0.42 8.06 -0.45
C LEU A 19 -0.49 7.70 -1.94
N LEU A 20 0.36 6.78 -2.41
CA LEU A 20 0.33 6.27 -3.78
C LEU A 20 -1.03 5.61 -4.10
N ALA A 21 -1.55 4.78 -3.20
CA ALA A 21 -2.87 4.16 -3.36
C ALA A 21 -3.99 5.21 -3.41
N CYS A 22 -3.94 6.22 -2.52
CA CYS A 22 -4.88 7.33 -2.49
C CYS A 22 -4.83 8.17 -3.78
N THR A 23 -3.63 8.47 -4.29
CA THR A 23 -3.44 9.21 -5.55
C THR A 23 -3.90 8.41 -6.76
N LEU A 24 -3.67 7.10 -6.78
CA LEU A 24 -4.24 6.25 -7.82
C LEU A 24 -5.78 6.31 -7.76
N PHE A 25 -6.36 6.26 -6.56
CA PHE A 25 -7.82 6.32 -6.36
C PHE A 25 -8.47 7.70 -6.59
N SER A 26 -7.72 8.81 -6.59
CA SER A 26 -8.31 10.16 -6.53
C SER A 26 -8.79 10.75 -7.85
N GLY A 27 -8.67 10.06 -9.00
CA GLY A 27 -9.12 10.67 -10.27
C GLY A 27 -9.18 9.75 -11.49
N PRO A 28 -8.03 9.28 -12.01
CA PRO A 28 -7.99 8.54 -13.27
C PRO A 28 -8.54 7.12 -13.16
N LEU A 29 -8.32 6.43 -12.04
CA LEU A 29 -8.93 5.12 -11.82
C LEU A 29 -10.45 5.20 -11.71
N LEU A 30 -10.98 6.24 -11.07
CA LEU A 30 -12.41 6.41 -10.90
C LEU A 30 -13.06 6.70 -12.25
N SER A 31 -12.46 7.59 -13.05
CA SER A 31 -12.96 7.88 -14.41
C SER A 31 -12.86 6.65 -15.32
N TRP A 32 -11.78 5.89 -15.24
CA TRP A 32 -11.62 4.63 -15.96
C TRP A 32 -12.62 3.59 -15.51
N TRP A 33 -12.84 3.39 -14.22
CA TRP A 33 -13.80 2.41 -13.71
C TRP A 33 -15.25 2.75 -14.09
N THR A 34 -15.60 4.04 -14.14
CA THR A 34 -16.93 4.50 -14.55
C THR A 34 -17.15 4.51 -16.07
N SER A 35 -16.11 4.26 -16.87
CA SER A 35 -16.24 4.15 -18.32
C SER A 35 -16.89 2.82 -18.71
N SER A 36 -17.81 2.86 -19.68
CA SER A 36 -18.62 1.70 -20.10
C SER A 36 -17.80 0.53 -20.70
N ASP A 37 -16.59 0.80 -21.19
CA ASP A 37 -15.67 -0.21 -21.75
C ASP A 37 -14.70 -0.79 -20.70
N SER A 38 -14.80 -0.36 -19.45
CA SER A 38 -13.80 -0.68 -18.44
C SER A 38 -14.13 -1.95 -17.66
N PRO A 39 -13.14 -2.82 -17.38
CA PRO A 39 -13.36 -4.01 -16.60
C PRO A 39 -13.73 -3.68 -15.14
N TRP A 40 -14.89 -4.18 -14.71
CA TRP A 40 -15.45 -3.98 -13.37
C TRP A 40 -14.54 -4.49 -12.23
N TYR A 41 -13.60 -5.39 -12.52
CA TYR A 41 -12.73 -6.01 -11.52
C TYR A 41 -11.46 -5.20 -11.20
N ILE A 42 -11.16 -4.12 -11.93
CA ILE A 42 -9.97 -3.27 -11.72
C ILE A 42 -9.80 -2.80 -10.26
N PRO A 43 -10.82 -2.23 -9.58
CA PRO A 43 -10.67 -1.81 -8.18
C PRO A 43 -10.28 -2.96 -7.25
N TYR A 44 -10.74 -4.18 -7.52
CA TYR A 44 -10.40 -5.36 -6.72
C TYR A 44 -8.95 -5.81 -6.94
N LEU A 45 -8.42 -5.69 -8.16
CA LEU A 45 -7.00 -5.95 -8.45
C LEU A 45 -6.08 -5.00 -7.68
N ILE A 46 -6.45 -3.72 -7.58
CA ILE A 46 -5.69 -2.73 -6.83
C ILE A 46 -5.73 -3.04 -5.33
N TRP A 47 -6.91 -3.38 -4.79
CA TRP A 47 -7.03 -3.84 -3.40
C TRP A 47 -6.19 -5.07 -3.11
N LEU A 48 -6.20 -6.05 -4.02
CA LEU A 48 -5.37 -7.25 -3.90
C LEU A 48 -3.88 -6.89 -3.87
N LEU A 49 -3.45 -5.96 -4.72
CA LEU A 49 -2.07 -5.45 -4.74
C LEU A 49 -1.68 -4.79 -3.42
N VAL A 50 -2.53 -3.93 -2.86
CA VAL A 50 -2.30 -3.26 -1.57
C VAL A 50 -2.15 -4.29 -0.45
N ILE A 51 -3.05 -5.28 -0.39
CA ILE A 51 -2.99 -6.36 0.62
C ILE A 51 -1.72 -7.19 0.44
N LEU A 52 -1.35 -7.54 -0.79
CA LEU A 52 -0.14 -8.31 -1.09
C LEU A 52 1.12 -7.55 -0.65
N PHE A 53 1.21 -6.27 -0.98
CA PHE A 53 2.31 -5.41 -0.57
C PHE A 53 2.38 -5.26 0.95
N GLY A 54 1.25 -5.08 1.62
CA GLY A 54 1.17 -5.07 3.08
C GLY A 54 1.67 -6.38 3.68
N ALA A 55 1.20 -7.53 3.19
CA ALA A 55 1.61 -8.85 3.66
C ALA A 55 3.10 -9.13 3.41
N LEU A 56 3.63 -8.74 2.25
CA LEU A 56 5.05 -8.88 1.92
C LEU A 56 5.93 -7.99 2.81
N LEU A 57 5.47 -6.78 3.11
CA LEU A 57 6.17 -5.86 4.01
C LEU A 57 6.13 -6.36 5.46
N GLN A 58 5.00 -6.90 5.90
CA GLN A 58 4.84 -7.47 7.24
C GLN A 58 5.71 -8.72 7.44
N ARG A 59 5.85 -9.57 6.41
CA ARG A 59 6.80 -10.69 6.40
C ARG A 59 8.27 -10.27 6.48
N ARG A 60 8.60 -9.03 6.14
CA ARG A 60 9.95 -8.45 6.25
C ARG A 60 10.24 -7.88 7.63
N THR A 61 9.27 -7.88 8.53
CA THR A 61 9.47 -7.62 9.96
C THR A 61 9.53 -8.98 10.63
N PRO A 62 10.72 -9.58 10.87
CA PRO A 62 10.81 -10.72 11.76
C PRO A 62 10.16 -10.34 13.08
N ASP A 63 9.17 -11.11 13.50
CA ASP A 63 8.65 -11.08 14.87
C ASP A 63 9.85 -11.33 15.79
N ASP A 64 10.38 -10.26 16.37
CA ASP A 64 11.38 -10.33 17.43
C ASP A 64 10.59 -10.67 18.71
N PRO A 65 10.76 -11.88 19.28
CA PRO A 65 9.99 -12.35 20.44
C PRO A 65 10.24 -11.55 21.73
#